data_AF-A0A6B1FBI0-F1
#
_entry.id   AF-A0A6B1FBI0-F1
#
_cell.length_a   1.000
_cell.length_b   1.000
_cell.length_c   1.000
_cell.angle_alpha   90.00
_cell.angle_beta   90.00
_cell.angle_gamma   90.00
#
_symmetry.space_group_name_H-M   'P 1'
#
loop_
_entity.id
_entity.type
_entity.pdbx_description
1 polymer ?
#
loop_
_entity_poly.entity_id
_entity_poly.type
_entity_poly.pdbx_seq_one_letter_code
_entity_poly.pdbx_strand_id
1 'polypeptide(L)'
;VWAVGTTVVRTLESVAAGRERIAPGRGSTDLFISPPFRFRAVDCLVTNFHLPRSTLLMLVAAFAGTERVLEAYEEAVATGYRFYSYGDAMAILP
;
A
#
# COMPACT_ATOMS: atom_id res chain seq x y z
N VAL A 1 -7.81 7.56 -7.83
CA VAL A 1 -6.98 6.55 -8.53
C VAL A 1 -6.84 5.34 -7.63
N TRP A 2 -7.36 4.20 -8.08
CA TRP A 2 -7.20 2.91 -7.40
C TRP A 2 -5.90 2.26 -7.83
N ALA A 3 -5.02 1.95 -6.87
CA ALA A 3 -3.90 1.05 -7.09
C ALA A 3 -4.29 -0.38 -6.68
N VAL A 4 -4.04 -1.33 -7.58
CA VAL A 4 -4.25 -2.76 -7.30
C VAL A 4 -2.89 -3.41 -7.11
N GLY A 5 -2.51 -3.59 -5.85
CA GLY A 5 -1.23 -4.11 -5.43
C GLY A 5 -0.19 -3.03 -5.10
N THR A 6 0.68 -3.35 -4.14
CA THR A 6 1.75 -2.45 -3.65
C THR A 6 2.82 -2.16 -4.70
N THR A 7 3.05 -3.07 -5.66
CA THR A 7 3.92 -2.81 -6.82
C THR A 7 3.40 -1.64 -7.65
N VAL A 8 2.09 -1.59 -7.91
CA VAL A 8 1.46 -0.49 -8.66
C VAL A 8 1.60 0.82 -7.90
N VAL A 9 1.40 0.81 -6.58
CA VAL A 9 1.62 1.99 -5.72
C VAL A 9 3.04 2.52 -5.88
N ARG A 10 4.05 1.66 -5.71
CA ARG A 10 5.46 2.08 -5.82
C ARG A 10 5.77 2.64 -7.20
N THR A 11 5.27 2.01 -8.27
CA THR A 11 5.45 2.51 -9.63
C THR A 11 4.83 3.89 -9.82
N LEU A 12 3.56 4.06 -9.46
CA LEU A 12 2.84 5.33 -9.66
C LEU A 12 3.44 6.47 -8.84
N GLU A 13 3.74 6.23 -7.56
CA GLU A 13 4.35 7.24 -6.69
C GLU A 13 5.76 7.62 -7.14
N SER A 14 6.52 6.67 -7.70
CA SER A 14 7.85 6.97 -8.26
C SER A 14 7.75 7.84 -9.51
N VAL A 15 6.75 7.61 -10.37
CA VAL A 15 6.55 8.43 -11.57
C VAL A 15 5.96 9.80 -11.24
N ALA A 16 5.14 9.91 -10.20
CA ALA A 16 4.57 11.17 -9.75
C ALA A 16 5.55 12.04 -8.94
N ALA A 17 6.65 11.47 -8.45
CA ALA A 17 7.65 12.21 -7.70
C ALA A 17 8.20 13.41 -8.51
N GLY A 18 7.96 14.62 -8.00
CA GLY A 18 8.45 15.86 -8.61
C GLY A 18 7.73 16.29 -9.90
N ARG A 19 6.58 15.69 -10.23
CA ARG A 19 5.80 16.03 -11.43
C ARG A 19 4.38 16.43 -11.09
N GLU A 20 3.82 17.35 -11.86
CA GLU A 20 2.39 17.71 -11.75
C GLU A 20 1.47 16.65 -12.36
N ARG A 21 1.98 15.88 -13.34
CA ARG A 21 1.22 14.84 -14.05
C ARG A 21 2.08 13.62 -14.30
N ILE A 22 1.46 12.45 -14.25
CA ILE A 22 2.06 11.17 -14.64
C ILE A 22 2.21 11.15 -16.16
N ALA A 23 3.38 10.72 -16.64
CA ALA A 23 3.69 10.62 -18.06
C ALA A 23 4.21 9.21 -18.39
N PRO A 24 3.98 8.70 -19.62
CA PRO A 24 4.54 7.43 -20.06
C PRO A 24 6.07 7.41 -19.94
N GLY A 25 6.62 6.25 -19.58
CA GLY A 25 8.06 6.08 -19.46
C GLY A 25 8.43 4.70 -18.96
N ARG A 26 9.74 4.47 -18.84
CA ARG A 26 10.33 3.26 -18.27
C ARG A 26 11.41 3.64 -17.26
N GLY A 27 11.53 2.86 -16.19
CA GLY A 27 12.56 3.03 -15.19
C GLY A 27 12.50 1.93 -14.14
N SER A 28 13.41 2.00 -13.18
CA SER A 28 13.38 1.24 -11.94
C SER A 28 13.02 2.17 -10.78
N THR A 29 12.67 1.60 -9.63
CA THR A 29 12.44 2.37 -8.42
C THR A 29 13.01 1.69 -7.18
N ASP A 30 13.81 2.47 -6.45
CA ASP A 30 14.30 2.14 -5.11
C ASP A 30 13.43 2.81 -4.03
N LEU A 31 12.27 3.34 -4.41
CA LEU A 31 11.35 4.02 -3.48
C LEU A 31 10.94 3.04 -2.37
N PHE A 32 11.31 3.42 -1.15
CA PHE A 32 10.89 2.79 0.09
C PHE A 32 9.81 3.66 0.73
N ILE A 33 8.63 3.08 0.93
CA ILE A 33 7.46 3.78 1.47
C ILE A 33 7.28 3.30 2.91
N SER A 34 7.41 4.23 3.85
CA SER A 34 7.22 4.01 5.29
C SER A 34 6.54 5.21 5.93
N PRO A 35 5.81 5.05 7.05
CA PRO A 35 5.21 6.19 7.74
C PRO A 35 6.29 7.17 8.27
N PRO A 36 6.07 8.49 8.18
CA PRO A 36 5.04 9.16 7.39
C PRO A 36 5.41 9.22 5.89
N PHE A 37 4.41 9.04 5.01
CA PHE A 37 4.58 9.22 3.57
C PHE A 37 3.41 9.99 2.98
N ARG A 38 3.68 10.95 2.08
CA ARG A 38 2.65 11.69 1.36
C ARG A 38 2.45 11.09 -0.02
N PHE A 39 1.35 10.38 -0.21
CA PHE A 39 0.92 9.87 -1.51
C PHE A 39 0.49 11.03 -2.41
N ARG A 40 0.87 10.95 -3.69
CA ARG A 40 0.59 11.98 -4.71
C ARG A 40 -0.24 11.45 -5.86
N ALA A 41 -0.16 10.14 -6.13
CA ALA A 41 -0.77 9.51 -7.30
C ALA A 41 -1.92 8.58 -6.93
N VAL A 42 -1.86 7.93 -5.78
CA VAL A 42 -2.82 6.90 -5.36
C VAL A 42 -3.78 7.46 -4.32
N ASP A 43 -5.09 7.29 -4.56
CA ASP A 43 -6.15 7.72 -3.64
C ASP A 43 -6.76 6.54 -2.87
N CYS A 44 -6.78 5.34 -3.47
CA CYS A 44 -7.32 4.12 -2.87
C CYS A 44 -6.41 2.92 -3.18
N LEU A 45 -6.38 1.92 -2.30
CA LEU A 45 -5.51 0.74 -2.43
C LEU A 45 -6.28 -0.56 -2.26
N VAL A 46 -6.13 -1.50 -3.20
CA VAL A 46 -6.46 -2.92 -2.98
C VAL A 46 -5.17 -3.72 -2.83
N THR A 47 -5.03 -4.49 -1.75
CA THR A 47 -3.85 -5.31 -1.49
C THR A 47 -4.17 -6.48 -0.57
N ASN A 48 -3.32 -7.52 -0.57
CA ASN A 48 -3.41 -8.62 0.39
C ASN A 48 -3.06 -8.18 1.82
N PHE A 49 -3.35 -9.05 2.78
CA PHE A 49 -2.76 -8.98 4.13
C PHE A 49 -1.30 -9.47 4.13
N HIS A 50 -0.38 -8.57 4.46
CA HIS A 50 1.06 -8.81 4.51
C HIS A 50 1.53 -9.34 5.86
N LEU A 51 2.69 -9.99 5.91
CA LEU A 51 3.25 -10.52 7.16
C LEU A 51 3.66 -9.41 8.15
N PRO A 52 3.65 -9.70 9.46
CA PRO A 52 4.20 -8.80 10.47
C PRO A 52 5.65 -8.43 10.17
N ARG A 53 6.04 -7.18 10.47
CA ARG A 53 7.40 -6.65 10.26
C ARG A 53 7.88 -6.73 8.79
N SER A 54 6.97 -6.75 7.82
CA SER A 54 7.30 -6.66 6.40
C SER A 54 7.31 -5.21 5.90
N THR A 55 8.11 -4.93 4.88
CA THR A 55 8.14 -3.63 4.20
C THR A 55 6.81 -3.29 3.52
N LEU A 56 6.05 -4.31 3.09
CA LEU A 56 4.72 -4.13 2.53
C LEU A 56 3.70 -3.69 3.58
N LEU A 57 3.79 -4.23 4.80
CA LEU A 57 3.00 -3.74 5.92
C LEU A 57 3.33 -2.28 6.26
N MET A 58 4.61 -1.89 6.17
CA MET A 58 5.02 -0.49 6.36
C MET A 58 4.40 0.44 5.30
N LEU A 59 4.37 0.03 4.03
CA LEU A 59 3.72 0.79 2.96
C LEU A 59 2.22 0.97 3.25
N VAL A 60 1.54 -0.10 3.65
CA VAL A 60 0.12 -0.08 3.99
C VAL A 60 -0.15 0.81 5.20
N ALA A 61 0.68 0.74 6.24
CA ALA A 61 0.62 1.63 7.41
C ALA A 61 0.87 3.09 7.04
N ALA A 62 1.75 3.36 6.06
CA ALA A 62 1.98 4.72 5.58
C ALA A 62 0.73 5.27 4.87
N PHE A 63 -0.02 4.41 4.19
CA PHE A 63 -1.22 4.76 3.44
C PHE A 63 -2.44 4.98 4.34
N ALA A 64 -2.70 4.08 5.28
CA ALA A 64 -3.93 4.06 6.07
C ALA A 64 -3.77 4.48 7.54
N GLY A 65 -2.53 4.76 7.97
CA GLY A 65 -2.18 5.02 9.36
C GLY A 65 -1.84 3.74 10.13
N THR A 66 -0.77 3.78 10.92
CA THR A 66 -0.24 2.60 11.63
C THR A 66 -1.27 1.99 12.59
N GLU A 67 -1.90 2.80 13.43
CA GLU A 67 -2.85 2.32 14.46
C GLU A 67 -4.04 1.62 13.81
N ARG A 68 -4.69 2.27 12.83
CA ARG A 68 -5.83 1.70 12.09
C ARG A 68 -5.49 0.40 11.37
N VAL A 69 -4.28 0.29 10.80
CA VAL A 69 -3.84 -0.94 10.14
C VAL A 69 -3.63 -2.07 11.15
N LEU A 70 -3.05 -1.78 12.32
CA LEU A 70 -2.87 -2.78 13.36
C LEU A 70 -4.22 -3.27 13.90
N GLU A 71 -5.16 -2.37 14.17
CA GLU A 71 -6.53 -2.73 14.57
C GLU A 71 -7.23 -3.61 13.53
N ALA A 72 -7.15 -3.25 12.25
CA ALA A 72 -7.73 -4.05 11.17
C ALA A 72 -7.09 -5.45 11.06
N TYR A 73 -5.80 -5.56 11.36
CA TYR A 73 -5.09 -6.83 11.37
C TYR A 73 -5.49 -7.72 12.54
N GLU A 74 -5.67 -7.15 13.73
CA GLU A 74 -6.18 -7.86 14.90
C GLU A 74 -7.58 -8.43 14.62
N GLU A 75 -8.47 -7.62 14.03
CA GLU A 75 -9.81 -8.06 13.63
C GLU A 75 -9.75 -9.16 12.56
N ALA A 76 -8.89 -9.02 11.55
CA ALA A 76 -8.72 -10.02 10.50
C ALA A 76 -8.24 -11.36 11.07
N VAL A 77 -7.34 -11.35 12.06
CA VAL A 77 -6.91 -12.56 12.77
C VAL A 77 -8.08 -13.15 13.57
N ALA A 78 -8.81 -12.33 14.32
CA ALA A 78 -9.93 -12.77 15.16
C ALA A 78 -11.06 -13.42 14.35
N THR A 79 -11.29 -12.91 13.13
CA THR A 79 -12.36 -13.38 12.22
C THR A 79 -11.92 -14.46 11.23
N GLY A 80 -10.65 -14.89 11.30
CA GLY A 80 -10.15 -16.02 10.50
C GLY A 80 -9.88 -15.69 9.04
N TYR A 81 -9.54 -14.43 8.72
CA TYR A 81 -9.06 -14.07 7.38
C TYR A 81 -7.79 -14.85 7.04
N ARG A 82 -7.66 -15.15 5.75
CA ARG A 82 -6.47 -15.81 5.20
C ARG A 82 -5.47 -14.74 4.79
N PHE A 83 -4.21 -14.93 5.16
CA PHE A 83 -3.15 -13.95 4.92
C PHE A 83 -2.29 -14.34 3.72
N TYR A 84 -1.38 -13.44 3.32
CA TYR A 84 -0.33 -13.65 2.33
C TYR A 84 -0.82 -13.76 0.88
N SER A 85 -0.02 -14.35 -0.01
CA SER A 85 -0.18 -14.25 -1.47
C SER A 85 -1.51 -14.78 -2.02
N TYR A 86 -2.08 -15.81 -1.38
CA TYR A 86 -3.32 -16.47 -1.80
C TYR A 86 -4.45 -16.31 -0.79
N GLY A 87 -4.27 -15.40 0.17
CA GLY A 87 -5.27 -15.10 1.18
C GLY A 87 -6.36 -14.18 0.66
N ASP A 88 -7.01 -13.53 1.60
CA ASP A 88 -8.01 -12.51 1.36
C ASP A 88 -7.35 -11.15 1.06
N ALA A 89 -8.18 -10.19 0.66
CA ALA A 89 -7.75 -8.85 0.28
C ALA A 89 -8.34 -7.78 1.19
N MET A 90 -7.66 -6.65 1.24
CA MET A 90 -8.07 -5.43 1.89
C MET A 90 -8.28 -4.34 0.83
N ALA A 91 -9.36 -3.57 0.98
CA ALA A 91 -9.60 -2.35 0.22
C ALA A 91 -9.53 -1.16 1.18
N ILE A 92 -8.62 -0.23 0.91
CA ILE A 92 -8.42 0.99 1.69
C ILE A 92 -8.94 2.17 0.89
N LEU A 93 -9.87 2.90 1.50
CA LEU A 93 -10.55 4.08 0.98
C LEU A 93 -10.02 5.35 1.68
N PRO A 94 -10.30 6.55 1.14
CA PRO A 94 -9.93 7.83 1.73
C PRO A 94 -10.51 8.08 3.13
#